data_AF-Q8YN09-F1
#
_entry.id   AF-Q8YN09-F1
#
_cell.length_a   1.000
_cell.length_b   1.000
_cell.length_c   1.000
_cell.angle_alpha   90.00
_cell.angle_beta   90.00
_cell.angle_gamma   90.00
#
_symmetry.space_group_name_H-M   'P 1'
#
loop_
_entity.id
_entity.type
_entity.pdbx_description
1 polymer ?
#
loop_
_entity_poly.entity_id
_entity_poly.type
_entity_poly.pdbx_seq_one_letter_code
_entity_poly.pdbx_strand_id
1 'polypeptide(L)'
;MDLAVLIETVKAAVVPAGVPHRVLLTKVDTRSINEAIEAQNTLQRLGIPVCKAFIRIYKAHERAALDGVAIDQWRGKNAREAESDYHRVAEELQRDWRK
;
A
#
# COMPACT_ATOMS: atom_id res chain seq x y z
N MET A 1 12.99 -2.19 -1.01
CA MET A 1 12.37 -2.32 0.33
C MET A 1 13.01 -3.51 1.00
N ASP A 2 13.47 -3.41 2.25
CA ASP A 2 13.95 -4.58 2.98
C ASP A 2 12.78 -5.31 3.63
N LEU A 3 12.41 -6.46 3.06
CA LEU A 3 11.29 -7.26 3.53
C LEU A 3 11.56 -7.92 4.88
N ALA A 4 12.83 -8.24 5.20
CA ALA A 4 13.18 -8.89 6.45
C ALA A 4 12.96 -7.95 7.64
N VAL A 5 13.41 -6.70 7.50
CA VAL A 5 13.20 -5.65 8.53
C VAL A 5 11.71 -5.39 8.77
N LEU A 6 10.89 -5.39 7.70
CA LEU A 6 9.44 -5.26 7.82
C LEU A 6 8.84 -6.42 8.63
N ILE A 7 9.21 -7.65 8.30
CA ILE A 7 8.70 -8.86 8.98
C ILE A 7 9.07 -8.82 10.47
N GLU A 8 10.32 -8.48 10.80
CA GLU A 8 10.78 -8.36 12.17
C GLU A 8 9.97 -7.30 12.94
N THR A 9 9.81 -6.11 12.35
CA THR A 9 9.03 -5.02 12.95
C THR A 9 7.58 -5.43 13.22
N VAL A 10 6.95 -6.10 12.25
CA VAL A 10 5.57 -6.58 12.41
C VAL A 10 5.49 -7.57 13.57
N LYS A 11 6.39 -8.55 13.64
CA LYS A 11 6.36 -9.59 14.67
C LYS A 11 6.72 -9.06 16.06
N ALA A 12 7.69 -8.15 16.15
CA ALA A 12 8.23 -7.67 17.41
C ALA A 12 7.44 -6.50 18.02
N ALA A 13 6.82 -5.65 17.19
CA ALA A 13 6.19 -4.42 17.65
C ALA A 13 4.70 -4.32 17.29
N VAL A 14 4.29 -4.75 16.10
CA VAL A 14 2.90 -4.55 15.63
C VAL A 14 1.95 -5.64 16.15
N VAL A 15 2.31 -6.91 15.98
CA VAL A 15 1.50 -8.06 16.46
C VAL A 15 1.28 -7.99 17.98
N PRO A 16 2.30 -7.71 18.83
CA PRO A 16 2.11 -7.66 20.27
C PRO A 16 1.21 -6.52 20.75
N ALA A 17 1.00 -5.47 19.93
CA ALA A 17 0.09 -4.38 20.28
C ALA A 17 -1.39 -4.84 20.37
N GLY A 18 -1.73 -6.01 19.84
CA GLY A 18 -3.08 -6.56 19.89
C GLY A 18 -4.12 -5.81 19.06
N VAL A 19 -3.68 -4.84 18.24
CA VAL A 19 -4.53 -4.07 17.35
C VAL A 19 -4.60 -4.76 15.98
N PRO A 20 -5.81 -4.92 15.39
CA PRO A 20 -5.95 -5.40 14.02
C PRO A 20 -5.12 -4.56 13.06
N HIS A 21 -4.30 -5.21 12.24
CA HIS A 21 -3.40 -4.55 11.32
C HIS A 21 -3.35 -5.28 9.98
N ARG A 22 -2.93 -4.54 8.95
CA ARG A 22 -2.67 -5.06 7.62
C ARG A 22 -1.58 -4.23 6.95
N VAL A 23 -0.63 -4.90 6.31
CA VAL A 23 0.47 -4.26 5.60
C VAL A 23 -0.03 -3.73 4.25
N LEU A 24 0.26 -2.47 3.94
CA LEU A 24 0.06 -1.88 2.61
C LEU A 24 1.41 -1.57 1.98
N LEU A 25 1.68 -2.14 0.82
CA LEU A 25 2.88 -1.80 0.05
C LEU A 25 2.66 -0.47 -0.68
N THR A 26 3.57 0.46 -0.47
CA THR A 26 3.54 1.80 -1.08
C THR A 26 4.81 2.08 -1.85
N LYS A 27 4.76 3.07 -2.75
CA LYS A 27 5.87 3.46 -3.62
C LYS A 27 6.38 2.29 -4.49
N VAL A 28 5.47 1.43 -4.95
CA VAL A 28 5.81 0.31 -5.83
C VAL A 28 6.23 0.83 -7.20
N ASP A 29 7.43 0.47 -7.67
CA ASP A 29 7.85 0.79 -9.04
C ASP A 29 6.98 0.05 -10.05
N THR A 30 6.39 0.78 -11.00
CA THR A 30 5.53 0.20 -12.03
C THR A 30 6.28 -0.77 -12.96
N ARG A 31 7.61 -0.71 -13.00
CA ARG A 31 8.47 -1.61 -13.77
C ARG A 31 8.77 -2.91 -13.03
N SER A 32 8.59 -2.91 -11.71
CA SER A 32 8.91 -4.02 -10.81
C SER A 32 7.68 -4.48 -10.02
N ILE A 33 6.50 -4.48 -10.65
CA ILE A 33 5.25 -4.92 -10.00
C ILE A 33 5.36 -6.35 -9.45
N ASN A 34 6.07 -7.23 -10.15
CA ASN A 34 6.26 -8.62 -9.71
C ASN A 34 6.98 -8.72 -8.37
N GLU A 35 7.93 -7.81 -8.06
CA GLU A 35 8.60 -7.77 -6.76
C GLU A 35 7.63 -7.46 -5.63
N ALA A 36 6.67 -6.55 -5.86
CA ALA A 36 5.62 -6.25 -4.89
C ALA A 36 4.69 -7.45 -4.66
N ILE A 37 4.35 -8.18 -5.72
CA ILE A 37 3.53 -9.40 -5.64
C ILE A 37 4.27 -10.49 -4.86
N GLU A 38 5.57 -10.68 -5.12
CA GLU A 38 6.41 -11.64 -4.39
C GLU A 38 6.53 -11.29 -2.90
N ALA A 39 6.65 -10.00 -2.58
CA ALA A 39 6.63 -9.51 -1.21
C ALA A 39 5.28 -9.80 -0.52
N GLN A 40 4.15 -9.49 -1.18
CA GLN A 40 2.81 -9.81 -0.67
C GLN A 40 2.66 -11.31 -0.39
N ASN A 41 3.04 -12.16 -1.35
CA ASN A 41 2.96 -13.61 -1.21
C ASN A 41 3.80 -14.12 -0.03
N THR A 42 4.98 -13.55 0.18
CA THR A 42 5.85 -13.91 1.30
C THR A 42 5.24 -13.51 2.64
N LEU A 43 4.71 -12.29 2.76
CA LEU A 43 3.99 -11.85 3.97
C LEU A 43 2.80 -12.76 4.28
N GLN A 44 2.02 -13.10 3.25
CA GLN A 44 0.85 -13.96 3.39
C GLN A 44 1.23 -15.38 3.84
N ARG A 45 2.30 -15.98 3.28
CA ARG A 45 2.83 -17.28 3.73
C ARG A 45 3.29 -17.27 5.19
N LEU A 46 3.77 -16.13 5.67
CA LEU A 46 4.21 -15.95 7.06
C LEU A 46 3.07 -15.58 8.01
N GLY A 47 1.81 -15.56 7.54
CA GLY A 47 0.64 -15.22 8.33
C GLY A 47 0.50 -13.73 8.65
N ILE A 48 1.27 -12.86 7.99
CA ILE A 48 1.15 -11.41 8.15
C ILE A 48 0.04 -10.91 7.22
N PRO A 49 -1.03 -10.30 7.73
CA PRO A 49 -2.09 -9.74 6.89
C PRO A 49 -1.52 -8.65 5.99
N VAL A 50 -1.81 -8.73 4.69
CA VAL A 50 -1.35 -7.77 3.68
C VAL A 50 -2.51 -7.39 2.76
N CYS A 51 -2.56 -6.12 2.34
CA CYS A 51 -3.55 -5.67 1.37
C CYS A 51 -3.27 -6.32 0.03
N LYS A 52 -4.33 -6.64 -0.73
CA LYS A 52 -4.19 -7.10 -2.12
C LYS A 52 -3.82 -5.93 -3.03
N ALA A 53 -4.42 -4.77 -2.79
CA ALA A 53 -4.03 -3.54 -3.46
C ALA A 53 -2.69 -3.00 -2.95
N PHE A 54 -1.97 -2.28 -3.80
CA PHE A 54 -0.74 -1.57 -3.49
C PHE A 54 -0.71 -0.21 -4.20
N ILE A 55 0.13 0.70 -3.72
CA ILE A 55 0.23 2.06 -4.26
C ILE A 55 1.48 2.19 -5.12
N ARG A 56 1.29 2.39 -6.42
CA ARG A 56 2.39 2.59 -7.37
C ARG A 56 3.00 3.97 -7.22
N ILE A 57 4.30 4.08 -7.48
CA ILE A 57 4.99 5.37 -7.45
C ILE A 57 4.74 6.14 -8.75
N TYR A 58 3.97 7.21 -8.65
CA TYR A 58 3.75 8.18 -9.72
C TYR A 58 4.23 9.58 -9.33
N LYS A 59 4.76 10.32 -10.32
CA LYS A 59 5.06 11.75 -10.16
C LYS A 59 3.83 12.58 -9.78
N ALA A 60 2.62 12.10 -10.09
CA ALA A 60 1.38 12.70 -9.66
C ALA A 60 1.29 12.87 -8.14
N HIS A 61 1.79 11.92 -7.33
CA HIS A 61 1.77 12.04 -5.86
C HIS A 61 2.66 13.19 -5.37
N GLU A 62 3.86 13.33 -5.95
CA GLU A 62 4.76 14.44 -5.61
C GLU A 62 4.15 15.79 -6.01
N ARG A 63 3.52 15.87 -7.19
CA ARG A 63 2.89 17.11 -7.68
C ARG A 63 1.67 17.51 -6.86
N ALA A 64 0.78 16.55 -6.57
CA ALA A 64 -0.38 16.79 -5.71
C ALA A 64 0.04 17.33 -4.33
N ALA A 65 1.08 16.74 -3.73
CA ALA A 65 1.61 17.20 -2.45
C ALA A 65 2.20 18.61 -2.51
N LEU A 66 2.92 18.97 -3.59
CA LEU A 66 3.44 20.33 -3.78
C LEU A 66 2.32 21.37 -3.94
N ASP A 67 1.24 21.00 -4.62
CA ASP A 67 0.06 21.84 -4.82
C ASP A 67 -0.85 21.89 -3.58
N GLY A 68 -0.52 21.12 -2.52
CA GLY A 68 -1.29 21.09 -1.27
C GLY A 68 -2.65 20.39 -1.39
N VAL A 69 -2.83 19.53 -2.40
CA VAL A 69 -4.09 18.84 -2.67
C VAL A 69 -3.92 17.32 -2.58
N ALA A 70 -5.01 16.62 -2.30
CA ALA A 70 -5.03 15.17 -2.35
C ALA A 70 -4.97 14.66 -3.81
N ILE A 71 -4.56 13.40 -3.99
CA ILE A 71 -4.34 12.84 -5.33
C ILE A 71 -5.61 12.77 -6.18
N ASP A 72 -6.77 12.60 -5.55
CA ASP A 72 -8.12 12.60 -6.17
C ASP A 72 -8.54 14.00 -6.65
N GLN A 73 -7.96 15.06 -6.09
CA GLN A 73 -8.20 16.45 -6.46
C GLN A 73 -7.21 16.94 -7.52
N TRP A 74 -6.03 16.32 -7.60
CA TRP A 74 -4.99 16.72 -8.56
C TRP A 74 -5.32 16.28 -9.99
N ARG A 75 -4.88 17.05 -10.98
CA ARG A 75 -5.10 16.79 -12.41
C ARG A 75 -3.79 16.85 -13.17
N GLY A 76 -3.53 15.83 -13.98
CA GLY A 76 -2.32 15.76 -14.79
C GLY A 76 -2.00 14.33 -15.21
N LYS A 77 -0.79 14.15 -15.74
CA LYS A 77 -0.33 12.84 -16.20
C LYS A 77 -0.33 11.84 -15.05
N ASN A 78 -0.94 10.68 -15.29
CA ASN A 78 -1.07 9.57 -14.34
C ASN A 78 -1.88 9.88 -13.07
N ALA A 79 -2.64 10.98 -13.03
CA ALA A 79 -3.47 11.32 -11.85
C ALA A 79 -4.54 10.25 -11.58
N ARG A 80 -5.23 9.78 -12.62
CA ARG A 80 -6.30 8.77 -12.51
C ARG A 80 -5.77 7.41 -12.05
N GLU A 81 -4.60 7.01 -12.53
CA GLU A 81 -3.96 5.75 -12.15
C GLU A 81 -3.52 5.78 -10.69
N ALA A 82 -2.94 6.91 -10.27
CA ALA A 82 -2.54 7.17 -8.89
C ALA A 82 -3.73 7.22 -7.93
N GLU A 83 -4.82 7.89 -8.34
CA GLU A 83 -6.09 7.92 -7.62
C GLU A 83 -6.74 6.53 -7.52
N SER A 84 -6.73 5.77 -8.62
CA SER A 84 -7.32 4.42 -8.68
C SER A 84 -6.66 3.45 -7.70
N ASP A 85 -5.35 3.57 -7.46
CA ASP A 85 -4.66 2.74 -6.47
C ASP A 85 -5.22 2.97 -5.06
N TYR A 86 -5.45 4.23 -4.67
CA TYR A 86 -6.06 4.56 -3.37
C TYR A 86 -7.52 4.12 -3.28
N HIS A 87 -8.30 4.27 -4.36
CA HIS A 87 -9.69 3.77 -4.38
C HIS A 87 -9.76 2.25 -4.13
N ARG A 88 -8.88 1.46 -4.77
CA ARG A 88 -8.84 0.00 -4.56
C ARG A 88 -8.48 -0.36 -3.11
N VAL A 89 -7.53 0.35 -2.51
CA VAL A 89 -7.18 0.17 -1.09
C VAL A 89 -8.37 0.53 -0.20
N ALA A 90 -9.04 1.66 -0.46
CA ALA A 90 -10.20 2.09 0.31
C ALA A 90 -11.36 1.08 0.24
N GLU A 91 -11.66 0.55 -0.96
CA GLU A 91 -12.66 -0.50 -1.14
C GLU A 91 -12.31 -1.78 -0.37
N GLU A 92 -11.04 -2.17 -0.34
CA GLU A 92 -10.58 -3.32 0.43
C GLU A 92 -10.80 -3.12 1.93
N LEU A 93 -10.39 -1.97 2.47
CA LEU A 93 -10.56 -1.63 3.88
C LEU A 93 -12.03 -1.52 4.29
N GLN A 94 -12.88 -0.96 3.44
CA GLN A 94 -14.33 -0.91 3.69
C GLN A 94 -14.95 -2.29 3.81
N ARG A 95 -14.45 -3.30 3.10
CA ARG A 95 -14.93 -4.68 3.22
C ARG A 95 -14.53 -5.34 4.54
N ASP A 96 -13.40 -4.92 5.11
CA ASP A 96 -12.97 -5.40 6.43
C ASP A 96 -13.86 -4.83 7.54
N TRP A 97 -14.25 -3.56 7.46
CA TRP A 97 -15.11 -2.91 8.46
C TRP A 97 -16.57 -3.36 8.45
N ARG A 98 -17.06 -3.92 7.33
CA ARG A 98 -18.44 -4.42 7.24
C ARG A 98 -18.61 -5.84 7.81
N LYS A 99 -17.53 -6.44 8.33
CA LYS A 99 -17.52 -7.74 8.99
C LYS A 99 -17.30 -7.56 10.49
#